data_AF-A0A7C3D5Y2-F1
#
_entry.id   AF-A0A7C3D5Y2-F1
#
_cell.length_a   1.000
_cell.length_b   1.000
_cell.length_c   1.000
_cell.angle_alpha   90.00
_cell.angle_beta   90.00
_cell.angle_gamma   90.00
#
_symmetry.space_group_name_H-M   'P 1'
#
loop_
_entity.id
_entity.type
_entity.pdbx_description
1 polymer ?
#
loop_
_entity_poly.entity_id
_entity_poly.type
_entity_poly.pdbx_seq_one_letter_code
_entity_poly.pdbx_strand_id
1 'polypeptide(L)'
;IYWGASYFTEQDGTWHQTIVRDTDFTPSHIIEFYLSYPIYIITGFAAFIYAHTRLPYFDYQKKGISLPYLVVVVGPFMILPNVGLNEWGHTFWFMEELFVAPLHYGFVFFGWMALGILGTLLQVFASFANLIGRELCGEEVYSGGDAAQWPE
;
A
#
# COMPACT_ATOMS: atom_id res chain seq x y z
N ILE A 1 5.91 3.99 2.00
CA ILE A 1 5.60 2.67 2.61
C ILE A 1 6.66 2.30 3.64
N TYR A 2 7.92 2.05 3.27
CA TYR A 2 9.00 1.69 4.22
C TYR A 2 9.05 2.53 5.49
N TRP A 3 9.09 3.86 5.36
CA TRP A 3 9.16 4.75 6.52
C TRP A 3 7.97 4.62 7.45
N GLY A 4 6.75 4.61 6.89
CA GLY A 4 5.54 4.49 7.69
C GLY A 4 5.39 3.08 8.26
N ALA A 5 5.16 2.10 7.41
CA ALA A 5 4.76 0.75 7.80
C ALA A 5 5.90 -0.16 8.29
N SER A 6 7.10 0.37 8.51
CA SER A 6 8.22 -0.38 9.09
C SER A 6 8.98 0.49 10.07
N TYR A 7 9.69 1.53 9.61
CA TYR A 7 10.60 2.27 10.49
C TYR A 7 9.88 2.96 11.66
N PHE A 8 8.88 3.79 11.38
CA PHE A 8 8.17 4.54 12.42
C PHE A 8 7.19 3.66 13.20
N THR A 9 6.57 2.66 12.57
CA THR A 9 5.73 1.68 13.27
C THR A 9 6.53 0.81 14.25
N GLU A 10 7.71 0.32 13.89
CA GLU A 10 8.52 -0.47 14.82
C GLU A 10 9.23 0.41 15.86
N GLN A 11 9.51 1.69 15.52
CA GLN A 11 9.96 2.69 16.48
C GLN A 11 8.94 2.90 17.60
N ASP A 12 7.66 2.93 17.29
CA ASP A 12 6.61 3.09 18.31
C ASP A 12 6.59 1.90 19.28
N GLY A 13 6.83 0.68 18.77
CA GLY A 13 6.98 -0.51 19.61
C GLY A 13 8.07 -0.38 20.68
N THR A 14 9.22 0.23 20.37
CA THR A 14 10.26 0.51 21.39
C THR A 14 9.87 1.67 22.30
N TRP A 15 9.15 2.67 21.78
CA TRP A 15 8.65 3.79 22.58
C TRP A 15 7.72 3.32 23.71
N HIS A 16 6.83 2.38 23.40
CA HIS A 16 5.96 1.71 24.37
C HIS A 16 6.70 1.00 25.52
N GLN A 17 7.96 0.62 25.34
CA GLN A 17 8.78 -0.02 26.39
C GLN A 17 9.57 0.98 27.24
N THR A 18 9.54 2.26 26.90
CA THR A 18 10.37 3.29 27.53
C THR A 18 9.58 4.26 28.40
N ILE A 19 8.27 4.39 28.19
CA ILE A 19 7.42 5.31 28.95
C ILE A 19 6.08 4.70 29.32
N VAL A 20 5.52 5.16 30.44
CA VAL A 20 4.07 5.12 30.67
C VAL A 20 3.48 6.35 30.00
N ARG A 21 2.44 6.15 29.20
CA ARG A 21 1.91 7.19 28.30
C ARG A 21 0.97 8.13 29.05
N ASP A 22 1.20 9.44 28.90
CA ASP A 22 0.28 10.48 29.42
C ASP A 22 -0.96 10.64 28.52
N THR A 23 -0.84 10.31 27.22
CA THR A 23 -1.89 10.44 26.19
C THR A 23 -1.55 9.62 24.94
N ASP A 24 -2.44 9.63 23.96
CA ASP A 24 -2.28 9.07 22.61
C ASP A 24 -1.50 9.97 21.65
N PHE A 25 -1.17 11.18 22.05
CA PHE A 25 -0.25 12.05 21.31
C PHE A 25 1.20 11.92 21.82
N THR A 26 1.76 10.71 21.75
CA THR A 26 3.19 10.51 22.01
C THR A 26 4.03 11.06 20.85
N PRO A 27 5.31 11.39 21.08
CA PRO A 27 6.22 11.77 19.99
C PRO A 27 6.26 10.74 18.85
N SER A 28 6.24 9.45 19.18
CA SER A 28 6.20 8.36 18.18
C SER A 28 4.88 8.35 17.40
N HIS A 29 3.73 8.43 18.07
CA HIS A 29 2.42 8.45 17.42
C HIS A 29 2.25 9.65 16.47
N ILE A 30 2.75 10.83 16.85
CA ILE A 30 2.71 12.03 15.99
C ILE A 30 3.43 11.76 14.67
N ILE A 31 4.63 11.17 14.73
CA ILE A 31 5.44 10.90 13.54
C ILE A 31 4.85 9.73 12.75
N GLU A 32 4.41 8.66 13.40
CA GLU A 32 3.86 7.49 12.74
C GLU A 32 2.53 7.81 12.06
N PHE A 33 1.49 8.09 12.84
CA PHE A 33 0.11 8.16 12.38
C PHE A 33 -0.26 9.47 11.71
N TYR A 34 0.32 10.58 12.18
CA TYR A 34 -0.09 11.92 11.74
C TYR A 34 0.89 12.55 10.76
N LEU A 35 2.03 11.92 10.49
CA LEU A 35 3.01 12.37 9.50
C LEU A 35 3.32 11.28 8.47
N SER A 36 3.91 10.16 8.89
CA SER A 36 4.45 9.16 7.97
C SER A 36 3.36 8.43 7.18
N TYR A 37 2.24 8.10 7.83
CA TYR A 37 1.09 7.44 7.21
C TYR A 37 0.42 8.35 6.17
N PRO A 38 0.04 9.60 6.51
CA PRO A 38 -0.46 10.57 5.54
C PRO A 38 0.46 10.76 4.34
N ILE A 39 1.78 10.87 4.56
CA ILE A 39 2.75 11.04 3.47
C ILE A 39 2.66 9.89 2.47
N TYR A 40 2.70 8.64 2.93
CA TYR A 40 2.68 7.53 1.99
C TYR A 40 1.29 7.32 1.35
N ILE A 41 0.19 7.66 2.03
CA ILE A 41 -1.16 7.66 1.45
C ILE A 41 -1.23 8.67 0.31
N ILE A 42 -0.82 9.92 0.57
CA ILE A 42 -0.80 10.99 -0.45
C ILE A 42 0.07 10.57 -1.63
N THR A 43 1.25 9.99 -1.36
CA THR A 43 2.15 9.50 -2.42
C THR A 43 1.50 8.39 -3.25
N GLY A 44 0.78 7.46 -2.62
CA GLY A 44 0.05 6.39 -3.30
C GLY A 44 -1.06 6.93 -4.22
N PHE A 45 -1.89 7.84 -3.72
CA PHE A 45 -2.93 8.48 -4.53
C PHE A 45 -2.36 9.34 -5.66
N ALA A 46 -1.27 10.08 -5.41
CA ALA A 46 -0.60 10.85 -6.44
C ALA A 46 -0.10 9.95 -7.59
N ALA A 47 0.52 8.81 -7.27
CA ALA A 47 0.96 7.83 -8.26
C ALA A 47 -0.21 7.18 -9.02
N PHE A 48 -1.31 6.87 -8.32
CA PHE A 48 -2.51 6.31 -8.92
C PHE A 48 -3.20 7.27 -9.89
N ILE A 49 -3.36 8.54 -9.49
CA ILE A 49 -3.93 9.60 -10.34
C ILE A 49 -3.01 9.82 -11.55
N TYR A 50 -1.69 9.88 -11.33
CA TYR A 50 -0.73 10.02 -12.42
C TYR A 50 -0.89 8.89 -13.45
N ALA A 51 -0.89 7.64 -13.00
CA ALA A 51 -1.03 6.50 -13.90
C ALA A 51 -2.33 6.57 -14.72
N HIS A 52 -3.47 6.83 -14.07
CA HIS A 52 -4.76 6.83 -14.76
C HIS A 52 -4.97 8.05 -15.67
N THR A 53 -4.28 9.16 -15.45
CA THR A 53 -4.43 10.40 -16.24
C THR A 53 -3.33 10.61 -17.29
N ARG A 54 -2.25 9.82 -17.25
CA ARG A 54 -1.07 10.00 -18.12
C ARG A 54 -0.63 8.75 -18.87
N LEU A 55 -0.96 7.55 -18.41
CA LEU A 55 -0.52 6.31 -19.04
C LEU A 55 -1.67 5.66 -19.83
N PRO A 56 -1.53 5.44 -21.16
CA PRO A 56 -2.59 4.85 -21.98
C PRO A 56 -3.06 3.47 -21.50
N TYR A 57 -2.17 2.69 -20.86
CA TYR A 57 -2.53 1.38 -20.32
C TYR A 57 -3.54 1.47 -19.18
N PHE A 58 -3.45 2.53 -18.35
CA PHE A 58 -4.29 2.76 -17.18
C PHE A 58 -5.38 3.83 -17.42
N ASP A 59 -5.61 4.23 -18.68
CA ASP A 59 -6.53 5.31 -19.03
C ASP A 59 -7.95 5.03 -18.49
N TYR A 60 -8.35 5.81 -17.47
CA TYR A 60 -9.62 5.61 -16.78
C TYR A 60 -10.84 5.85 -17.68
N GLN A 61 -10.70 6.65 -18.74
CA GLN A 61 -11.81 6.96 -19.63
C GLN A 61 -12.12 5.80 -20.58
N LYS A 62 -11.11 5.00 -20.93
CA LYS A 62 -11.23 3.91 -21.91
C LYS A 62 -11.31 2.53 -21.28
N LYS A 63 -10.51 2.30 -20.24
CA LYS A 63 -10.32 0.98 -19.60
C LYS A 63 -10.83 0.92 -18.16
N GLY A 64 -11.26 2.06 -17.60
CA GLY A 64 -11.69 2.15 -16.21
C GLY A 64 -10.53 2.13 -15.22
N ILE A 65 -10.86 1.88 -13.96
CA ILE A 65 -9.90 1.90 -12.86
C ILE A 65 -9.28 0.52 -12.65
N SER A 66 -7.96 0.46 -12.51
CA SER A 66 -7.29 -0.79 -12.13
C SER A 66 -7.68 -1.22 -10.72
N LEU A 67 -8.31 -2.40 -10.61
CA LEU A 67 -8.67 -3.01 -9.33
C LEU A 67 -7.46 -3.25 -8.41
N PRO A 68 -6.37 -3.92 -8.83
CA PRO A 68 -5.22 -4.14 -7.94
C PRO A 68 -4.58 -2.81 -7.50
N TYR A 69 -4.56 -1.79 -8.36
CA TYR A 69 -4.03 -0.49 -7.99
C TYR A 69 -4.95 0.25 -7.01
N LEU A 70 -6.27 0.19 -7.21
CA LEU A 70 -7.26 0.75 -6.29
C LEU A 70 -7.14 0.12 -4.90
N VAL A 71 -6.99 -1.21 -4.84
CA VAL A 71 -6.79 -1.96 -3.59
C VAL A 71 -5.54 -1.47 -2.84
N VAL A 72 -4.43 -1.23 -3.55
CA VAL A 72 -3.18 -0.74 -2.94
C VAL A 72 -3.32 0.66 -2.36
N VAL A 73 -4.03 1.58 -3.03
CA VAL A 73 -4.14 2.97 -2.55
C VAL A 73 -5.24 3.15 -1.51
N VAL A 74 -6.30 2.35 -1.55
CA VAL A 74 -7.39 2.41 -0.56
C VAL A 74 -7.08 1.57 0.68
N GLY A 75 -6.34 0.46 0.54
CA GLY A 75 -5.93 -0.42 1.63
C GLY A 75 -5.37 0.29 2.87
N PRO A 76 -4.51 1.31 2.73
CA PRO A 76 -4.04 2.15 3.83
C PRO A 76 -5.14 2.74 4.72
N PHE A 77 -6.33 3.05 4.21
CA PHE A 77 -7.42 3.57 5.04
C PHE A 77 -7.99 2.53 6.02
N MET A 78 -7.71 1.24 5.82
CA MET A 78 -8.05 0.19 6.78
C MET A 78 -7.21 0.26 8.06
N ILE A 79 -6.22 1.15 8.11
CA ILE A 79 -5.45 1.48 9.31
C ILE A 79 -6.19 2.44 10.23
N LEU A 80 -7.12 3.24 9.72
CA LEU A 80 -7.81 4.27 10.50
C LEU A 80 -8.62 3.73 11.68
N PRO A 81 -9.33 2.59 11.56
CA PRO A 81 -9.95 1.96 12.71
C PRO A 81 -8.92 1.60 13.78
N ASN A 82 -7.72 1.17 13.40
CA ASN A 82 -6.69 0.78 14.35
C ASN A 82 -6.12 1.99 15.08
N VAL A 83 -5.82 3.08 14.36
CA VAL A 83 -5.35 4.33 14.97
C VAL A 83 -6.42 4.94 15.89
N GLY A 84 -7.66 5.02 15.42
CA GLY A 84 -8.75 5.64 16.18
C GLY A 84 -9.32 4.78 17.30
N LEU A 85 -9.20 3.46 17.24
CA LEU A 85 -9.59 2.56 18.32
C LEU A 85 -8.43 2.19 19.24
N ASN A 86 -7.18 2.53 18.89
CA ASN A 86 -6.01 2.30 19.74
C ASN A 86 -6.27 2.87 21.15
N GLU A 87 -6.80 4.08 21.18
CA GLU A 87 -7.14 4.88 22.36
C GLU A 87 -8.25 4.22 23.20
N TRP A 88 -9.21 3.54 22.54
CA TRP A 88 -10.28 2.77 23.18
C TRP A 88 -9.77 1.42 23.73
N GLY A 89 -8.84 0.77 23.02
CA GLY A 89 -8.17 -0.45 23.47
C GLY A 89 -7.37 -0.26 24.76
N HIS A 90 -6.54 0.79 24.80
CA HIS A 90 -5.67 1.12 25.93
C HIS A 90 -6.45 1.49 27.19
N THR A 91 -7.65 2.06 27.04
CA THR A 91 -8.44 2.60 28.16
C THR A 91 -9.46 1.61 28.72
N PHE A 92 -9.99 0.69 27.91
CA PHE A 92 -11.16 -0.12 28.26
C PHE A 92 -10.99 -1.63 28.10
N TRP A 93 -9.83 -2.13 27.66
CA TRP A 93 -9.62 -3.55 27.37
C TRP A 93 -8.41 -4.14 28.09
N PHE A 94 -8.64 -5.06 29.02
CA PHE A 94 -7.62 -5.70 29.87
C PHE A 94 -6.58 -6.58 29.14
N MET A 95 -6.61 -6.66 27.80
CA MET A 95 -5.92 -7.69 27.00
C MET A 95 -5.17 -7.09 25.81
N GLU A 96 -4.48 -5.99 26.05
CA GLU A 96 -3.77 -5.26 24.99
C GLU A 96 -2.40 -5.86 24.65
N GLU A 97 -1.80 -6.63 25.56
CA GLU A 97 -0.49 -7.27 25.35
C GLU A 97 -0.53 -8.46 24.37
N LEU A 98 -1.71 -8.84 23.86
CA LEU A 98 -1.86 -9.95 22.92
C LEU A 98 -2.19 -9.42 21.52
N PHE A 99 -1.23 -9.56 20.60
CA PHE A 99 -1.32 -9.10 19.20
C PHE A 99 -2.51 -9.67 18.40
N VAL A 100 -3.23 -10.67 18.93
CA VAL A 100 -4.44 -11.26 18.35
C VAL A 100 -5.73 -10.50 18.68
N ALA A 101 -5.65 -9.44 19.51
CA ALA A 101 -6.82 -8.65 19.88
C ALA A 101 -7.51 -8.09 18.61
N PRO A 102 -8.86 -8.07 18.54
CA PRO A 102 -9.60 -7.60 17.38
C PRO A 102 -9.24 -6.19 16.90
N LEU A 103 -8.74 -5.34 17.82
CA LEU A 103 -8.14 -4.03 17.54
C LEU A 103 -7.06 -4.10 16.44
N HIS A 104 -6.26 -5.16 16.41
CA HIS A 104 -5.14 -5.29 15.49
C HIS A 104 -5.54 -5.81 14.10
N TYR A 105 -6.79 -6.23 13.89
CA TYR A 105 -7.19 -6.84 12.62
C TYR A 105 -7.09 -5.89 11.42
N GLY A 106 -7.23 -4.57 11.62
CA GLY A 106 -6.99 -3.60 10.54
C GLY A 106 -5.56 -3.66 9.97
N PHE A 107 -4.54 -3.97 10.78
CA PHE A 107 -3.16 -4.19 10.31
C PHE A 107 -3.07 -5.42 9.39
N VAL A 108 -3.84 -6.47 9.69
CA VAL A 108 -3.89 -7.69 8.87
C VAL A 108 -4.57 -7.40 7.53
N PHE A 109 -5.72 -6.73 7.55
CA PHE A 109 -6.40 -6.31 6.32
C PHE A 109 -5.53 -5.36 5.50
N PHE A 110 -4.85 -4.41 6.14
CA PHE A 110 -3.86 -3.55 5.49
C PHE A 110 -2.76 -4.37 4.80
N GLY A 111 -2.18 -5.36 5.49
CA GLY A 111 -1.19 -6.27 4.91
C GLY A 111 -1.71 -7.03 3.69
N TRP A 112 -2.94 -7.54 3.74
CA TRP A 112 -3.57 -8.22 2.60
C TRP A 112 -3.83 -7.30 1.42
N MET A 113 -4.30 -6.08 1.67
CA MET A 113 -4.51 -5.10 0.60
C MET A 113 -3.18 -4.64 -0.02
N ALA A 114 -2.09 -4.59 0.76
CA ALA A 114 -0.77 -4.25 0.24
C ALA A 114 -0.26 -5.25 -0.81
N LEU A 115 -0.70 -6.52 -0.76
CA LEU A 115 -0.35 -7.53 -1.78
C LEU A 115 -0.92 -7.22 -3.17
N GLY A 116 -1.88 -6.29 -3.29
CA GLY A 116 -2.34 -5.76 -4.57
C GLY A 116 -1.21 -5.11 -5.40
N ILE A 117 -0.06 -4.81 -4.78
CA ILE A 117 1.12 -4.31 -5.49
C ILE A 117 1.63 -5.31 -6.53
N LEU A 118 1.47 -6.61 -6.29
CA LEU A 118 1.86 -7.66 -7.24
C LEU A 118 1.06 -7.55 -8.54
N GLY A 119 -0.28 -7.40 -8.42
CA GLY A 119 -1.15 -7.19 -9.59
C GLY A 119 -0.86 -5.87 -10.31
N THR A 120 -0.54 -4.82 -9.55
CA THR A 120 -0.16 -3.52 -10.12
C THR A 120 1.16 -3.62 -10.89
N LEU A 121 2.16 -4.33 -10.37
CA LEU A 121 3.43 -4.55 -11.05
C LEU A 121 3.26 -5.36 -12.34
N LEU A 122 2.43 -6.40 -12.34
CA LEU A 122 2.11 -7.15 -13.56
C LEU A 122 1.51 -6.25 -14.65
N GLN A 123 0.59 -5.35 -14.27
CA GLN A 123 0.02 -4.37 -15.19
C GLN A 123 1.06 -3.35 -15.70
N VAL A 124 1.98 -2.92 -14.85
CA VAL A 124 3.11 -2.07 -15.26
C VAL A 124 3.99 -2.83 -16.25
N PHE A 125 4.37 -4.07 -15.97
CA PHE A 125 5.18 -4.88 -16.90
C PHE A 125 4.46 -5.10 -18.23
N ALA A 126 3.16 -5.40 -18.22
CA ALA A 126 2.36 -5.49 -19.44
C ALA A 126 2.30 -4.15 -20.20
N SER A 127 2.23 -3.02 -19.49
CA SER A 127 2.30 -1.68 -20.10
C SER A 127 3.65 -1.46 -20.79
N PHE A 128 4.76 -1.85 -20.15
CA PHE A 128 6.11 -1.75 -20.73
C PHE A 128 6.30 -2.70 -21.90
N ALA A 129 5.75 -3.92 -21.83
CA ALA A 129 5.82 -4.91 -22.90
C ALA A 129 5.21 -4.40 -24.22
N ASN A 130 4.21 -3.51 -24.18
CA ASN A 130 3.65 -2.87 -25.38
C ASN A 130 4.61 -1.87 -26.05
N LEU A 131 5.67 -1.44 -25.36
CA LEU A 131 6.63 -0.44 -25.83
C LEU A 131 7.98 -1.05 -26.20
N ILE A 132 8.29 -2.21 -25.62
CA ILE A 132 9.51 -2.94 -25.95
C ILE A 132 9.27 -3.59 -27.33
N GLY A 133 10.24 -3.43 -28.23
CA GLY A 133 10.18 -4.01 -29.57
C GLY A 133 10.90 -5.35 -29.66
N ARG A 134 10.77 -5.99 -30.83
CA ARG A 134 11.45 -7.24 -31.19
C ARG A 134 12.97 -7.21 -30.92
N GLU A 135 13.60 -6.05 -31.04
CA GLU A 135 15.04 -5.85 -30.80
C GLU A 135 15.50 -6.25 -29.39
N LEU A 136 14.63 -6.09 -28.39
CA LEU A 136 14.95 -6.34 -26.98
C LEU A 136 14.42 -7.69 -26.47
N CYS A 137 13.30 -8.18 -27.03
CA CYS A 137 12.66 -9.44 -26.61
C CYS A 137 13.01 -10.65 -27.48
N GLY A 138 13.65 -10.45 -28.63
CA GLY A 138 14.02 -11.53 -29.54
C GLY A 138 12.86 -12.11 -30.36
N GLU A 139 13.19 -13.04 -31.25
CA GLU A 139 12.20 -13.66 -32.16
C GLU A 139 11.27 -14.64 -31.47
N GLU A 140 11.63 -15.13 -30.28
CA GLU A 140 10.82 -16.08 -29.49
C GLU A 140 9.50 -15.47 -28.99
N VAL A 141 9.47 -14.14 -28.74
CA VAL A 141 8.28 -13.40 -28.28
C VAL A 141 7.50 -12.76 -29.44
N TYR A 142 8.14 -12.56 -30.59
CA TYR A 142 7.56 -11.95 -31.80
C TYR A 142 7.59 -12.93 -32.96
N SER A 143 6.75 -13.98 -32.92
CA SER A 143 6.63 -14.93 -34.04
C SER A 143 5.69 -14.39 -35.12
N GLY A 144 6.24 -13.66 -36.10
CA GLY A 144 5.55 -13.36 -37.37
C GLY A 144 4.78 -12.04 -37.46
N GLY A 145 4.97 -11.10 -36.53
CA GLY A 145 4.43 -9.73 -36.61
C GLY A 145 5.03 -8.77 -35.58
N ASP A 146 4.62 -7.50 -35.61
CA ASP A 146 5.09 -6.44 -34.68
C ASP A 146 4.39 -6.45 -33.31
N ALA A 147 3.45 -7.38 -33.09
CA ALA A 147 2.74 -7.54 -31.83
C ALA A 147 3.38 -8.65 -30.99
N ALA A 148 3.73 -8.34 -29.74
CA ALA A 148 4.27 -9.33 -28.80
C ALA A 148 3.22 -10.42 -28.51
N GLN A 149 3.59 -11.69 -28.70
CA GLN A 149 2.78 -12.82 -28.26
C GLN A 149 3.38 -13.38 -26.97
N TRP A 150 2.78 -12.98 -25.86
CA TRP A 150 3.13 -13.54 -24.56
C TRP A 150 2.34 -14.84 -24.36
N PRO A 151 2.98 -15.95 -23.94
CA PRO A 151 2.25 -17.15 -23.58
C PRO A 151 1.28 -16.83 -22.44
N GLU A 152 0.03 -17.28 -22.59
CA GLU A 152 -1.01 -17.19 -21.55
C GLU A 152 -0.62 -17.96 -20.28
#